data_AF-A0A1D6GJU0-F1
#
_entry.id   AF-A0A1D6GJU0-F1
#
_cell.length_a   1.000
_cell.length_b   1.000
_cell.length_c   1.000
_cell.angle_alpha   90.00
_cell.angle_beta   90.00
_cell.angle_gamma   90.00
#
_symmetry.space_group_name_H-M   'P 1'
#
loop_
_entity.id
_entity.type
_entity.pdbx_description
1 polymer ?
#
loop_
_entity_poly.entity_id
_entity_poly.type
_entity_poly.pdbx_seq_one_letter_code
_entity_poly.pdbx_strand_id
1 'polypeptide(L)'
;MPFGSKAKAYSDSKFPTYLTAEQALADFVVLLTDLKRNLSAEGSPVVLFGGSYGGTPILQFEDIVPSTIFYDLVSDDFRRKSLGCFLTIKDSWKELDDQANEQDGLLKLSKTTLKTSGDLSDWLSSAYSYLAMVDYPLPSEFLRPLPANPIKEVCGNIDSQPKGIGTLERIYAGVNVYYNYTDIVDCFDLNDDPHGMGGWD
;
A
#
# COMPACT_ATOMS: atom_id res chain seq x y z
N MET A 1 4.73 12.85 -16.77
CA MET A 1 4.32 11.85 -17.78
C MET A 1 4.92 12.24 -19.13
N PRO A 2 5.47 11.29 -19.91
CA PRO A 2 6.14 11.57 -21.19
C PRO A 2 5.27 12.32 -22.23
N PHE A 3 3.95 12.35 -22.04
CA PHE A 3 3.01 13.04 -22.93
C PHE A 3 2.36 14.30 -22.32
N GLY A 4 2.94 14.86 -21.25
CA GLY A 4 2.45 16.07 -20.58
C GLY A 4 1.54 15.75 -19.39
N SER A 5 0.31 16.26 -19.39
CA SER A 5 -0.66 16.05 -18.30
C SER A 5 -1.25 14.63 -18.31
N LYS A 6 -1.81 14.16 -17.18
CA LYS A 6 -2.54 12.88 -17.11
C LYS A 6 -3.64 12.82 -18.17
N ALA A 7 -4.47 13.85 -18.26
CA ALA A 7 -5.53 13.92 -19.28
C ALA A 7 -5.01 13.73 -20.72
N LYS A 8 -3.84 14.30 -21.06
CA LYS A 8 -3.23 14.16 -22.38
C LYS A 8 -2.55 12.79 -22.58
N ALA A 9 -1.99 12.22 -21.52
CA ALA A 9 -1.42 10.87 -21.57
C ALA A 9 -2.48 9.78 -21.75
N TYR A 10 -3.71 10.00 -21.28
CA TYR A 10 -4.82 9.05 -21.42
C TYR A 10 -5.82 9.42 -22.52
N SER A 11 -5.59 10.50 -23.29
CA SER A 11 -6.50 10.92 -24.36
C SER A 11 -6.41 10.05 -25.62
N ASP A 12 -5.33 9.31 -25.80
CA ASP A 12 -5.12 8.37 -26.92
C ASP A 12 -4.72 7.01 -26.34
N SER A 13 -5.42 5.96 -26.74
CA SER A 13 -5.13 4.58 -26.31
C SER A 13 -3.76 4.07 -26.74
N LYS A 14 -3.10 4.76 -27.68
CA LYS A 14 -1.71 4.48 -28.09
C LYS A 14 -0.66 5.00 -27.12
N PHE A 15 -0.96 5.95 -26.25
CA PHE A 15 0.05 6.48 -25.33
C PHE A 15 0.39 5.49 -24.19
N PRO A 16 -0.58 4.80 -23.56
CA PRO A 16 -0.28 3.75 -22.59
C PRO A 16 0.55 2.59 -23.15
N THR A 17 0.53 2.32 -24.47
CA THR A 17 1.32 1.21 -25.05
C THR A 17 2.83 1.44 -24.99
N TYR A 18 3.28 2.66 -24.70
CA TYR A 18 4.71 2.96 -24.47
C TYR A 18 5.14 2.76 -23.02
N LEU A 19 4.21 2.49 -22.10
CA LEU A 19 4.50 2.24 -20.69
C LEU A 19 4.82 0.76 -20.48
N THR A 20 6.04 0.35 -20.84
CA THR A 20 6.52 -1.02 -20.67
C THR A 20 7.90 -1.07 -20.02
N ALA A 21 8.24 -2.21 -19.41
CA ALA A 21 9.55 -2.41 -18.80
C ALA A 21 10.67 -2.35 -19.85
N GLU A 22 10.43 -2.84 -21.07
CA GLU A 22 11.39 -2.82 -22.17
C GLU A 22 11.74 -1.39 -22.60
N GLN A 23 10.75 -0.49 -22.67
CA GLN A 23 10.99 0.91 -23.00
C GLN A 23 11.76 1.62 -21.88
N ALA A 24 11.40 1.38 -20.62
CA ALA A 24 12.13 1.92 -19.48
C ALA A 24 13.61 1.46 -19.48
N LEU A 25 13.88 0.20 -19.83
CA LEU A 25 15.25 -0.32 -19.98
C LEU A 25 15.99 0.32 -21.16
N ALA A 26 15.31 0.53 -22.29
CA ALA A 26 15.89 1.23 -23.44
C ALA A 26 16.30 2.67 -23.10
N ASP A 27 15.46 3.39 -22.34
CA ASP A 27 15.75 4.74 -21.86
C ASP A 27 17.02 4.78 -20.98
N PHE A 28 17.18 3.80 -20.07
CA PHE A 28 18.41 3.69 -19.27
C PHE A 28 19.65 3.45 -20.15
N VAL A 29 19.55 2.62 -21.20
CA VAL A 29 20.67 2.35 -22.11
C VAL A 29 21.09 3.61 -22.87
N VAL A 30 20.12 4.37 -23.38
CA VAL A 30 20.39 5.64 -24.07
C VAL A 30 21.04 6.63 -23.11
N LEU A 31 20.45 6.83 -21.93
CA LEU A 31 20.98 7.73 -20.90
C LEU A 31 22.41 7.37 -20.50
N LEU A 32 22.69 6.10 -20.21
CA LEU A 32 24.03 5.65 -19.82
C LEU A 32 25.05 5.83 -20.94
N THR A 33 24.65 5.57 -22.19
CA THR A 33 25.52 5.76 -23.36
C THR A 33 25.91 7.22 -23.53
N ASP A 34 24.94 8.12 -23.41
CA ASP A 34 25.18 9.56 -23.55
C ASP A 34 25.99 10.13 -22.39
N LEU A 35 25.68 9.73 -21.15
CA LEU A 35 26.47 10.11 -19.97
C LEU A 35 27.92 9.68 -20.09
N LYS A 36 28.18 8.44 -20.52
CA LYS A 36 29.54 7.93 -20.68
C LYS A 36 30.34 8.70 -21.72
N ARG A 37 29.74 9.00 -22.87
CA ARG A 37 30.38 9.81 -23.92
C ARG A 37 30.67 11.23 -23.44
N ASN A 38 29.68 11.86 -22.81
CA ASN A 38 29.80 13.25 -22.37
C ASN A 38 30.81 13.43 -21.23
N LEU A 39 31.00 12.41 -20.39
CA LEU A 39 31.96 12.40 -19.29
C LEU A 39 33.31 11.76 -19.64
N SER A 40 33.53 11.35 -20.91
CA SER A 40 34.73 10.61 -21.35
C SER A 40 35.03 9.37 -20.47
N ALA A 41 33.97 8.65 -20.11
CA ALA A 41 33.96 7.54 -19.16
C ALA A 41 33.46 6.23 -19.80
N GLU A 42 33.71 6.02 -21.09
CA GLU A 42 33.20 4.88 -21.85
C GLU A 42 33.65 3.54 -21.26
N GLY A 43 34.91 3.47 -20.81
CA GLY A 43 35.51 2.31 -20.17
C GLY A 43 35.11 2.09 -18.70
N SER A 44 34.39 3.02 -18.08
CA SER A 44 34.00 2.90 -16.67
C SER A 44 32.92 1.82 -16.47
N PRO A 45 33.07 0.92 -15.49
CA PRO A 45 32.00 -0.02 -15.15
C PRO A 45 30.78 0.72 -14.60
N VAL A 46 29.59 0.17 -14.82
CA VAL A 46 28.31 0.70 -14.30
C VAL A 46 27.71 -0.33 -13.37
N VAL A 47 27.26 0.13 -12.20
CA VAL A 47 26.51 -0.68 -11.23
C VAL A 47 25.13 -0.06 -11.09
N LEU A 48 24.09 -0.86 -11.33
CA LEU A 48 22.70 -0.45 -11.16
C LEU A 48 22.22 -0.87 -9.78
N PHE A 49 21.46 0.02 -9.12
CA PHE A 49 20.82 -0.23 -7.83
C PHE A 49 19.32 -0.10 -8.01
N GLY A 50 18.56 -1.01 -7.42
CA GLY A 50 17.10 -1.03 -7.51
C GLY A 50 16.47 -1.79 -6.36
N GLY A 51 15.28 -1.36 -5.96
CA GLY A 51 14.43 -2.02 -4.96
C GLY A 51 12.97 -2.02 -5.42
N SER A 52 12.18 -2.97 -4.91
CA SER A 52 10.81 -3.23 -5.41
C SER A 52 10.82 -3.40 -6.94
N TYR A 53 9.86 -2.84 -7.67
CA TYR A 53 9.79 -2.87 -9.13
C TYR A 53 11.12 -2.53 -9.81
N GLY A 54 11.86 -1.53 -9.31
CA GLY A 54 13.16 -1.14 -9.88
C GLY A 54 14.29 -2.14 -9.65
N GLY A 55 14.13 -3.07 -8.70
CA GLY A 55 15.08 -4.14 -8.42
C GLY A 55 14.66 -5.51 -8.95
N THR A 56 13.43 -5.65 -9.48
CA THR A 56 12.85 -6.93 -9.85
C THR A 56 13.62 -7.60 -11.00
N PRO A 57 14.25 -8.78 -10.78
CA PRO A 57 14.71 -9.64 -11.84
C PRO A 57 13.63 -10.67 -12.15
N ILE A 58 12.73 -10.41 -13.11
CA ILE A 58 11.92 -11.38 -13.88
C ILE A 58 11.04 -12.43 -13.13
N LEU A 59 11.15 -12.63 -11.81
CA LEU A 59 10.52 -13.72 -11.05
C LEU A 59 9.02 -13.55 -10.77
N GLN A 60 8.37 -12.56 -11.38
CA GLN A 60 6.90 -12.46 -11.47
C GLN A 60 6.38 -13.15 -12.75
N PHE A 61 6.93 -14.31 -13.11
CA PHE A 61 6.25 -15.16 -14.09
C PHE A 61 5.03 -15.80 -13.43
N GLU A 62 3.92 -15.85 -14.18
CA GLU A 62 2.70 -16.53 -13.79
C GLU A 62 3.00 -17.99 -13.36
N ASP A 63 2.26 -18.50 -12.37
CA ASP A 63 2.29 -19.87 -11.84
C ASP A 63 3.52 -20.34 -11.03
N ILE A 64 4.47 -19.48 -10.66
CA ILE A 64 5.61 -19.88 -9.80
C ILE A 64 5.24 -19.89 -8.30
N VAL A 65 4.42 -18.94 -7.86
CA VAL A 65 3.97 -18.80 -6.47
C VAL A 65 2.45 -18.67 -6.41
N PRO A 66 1.79 -19.18 -5.35
CA PRO A 66 0.36 -18.99 -5.18
C PRO A 66 -0.01 -17.51 -5.18
N SER A 67 -1.10 -17.13 -5.85
CA SER A 67 -1.56 -15.74 -5.91
C SER A 67 -1.89 -15.13 -4.55
N THR A 68 -2.15 -15.96 -3.53
CA THR A 68 -2.46 -15.53 -2.15
C THR A 68 -1.22 -15.26 -1.29
N ILE A 69 -0.03 -15.67 -1.74
CA ILE A 69 1.17 -15.69 -0.89
C ILE A 69 1.49 -14.31 -0.28
N PHE A 70 1.20 -13.23 -1.02
CA PHE A 70 1.38 -11.87 -0.54
C PHE A 70 0.53 -11.62 0.71
N TYR A 71 -0.76 -11.90 0.65
CA TYR A 71 -1.68 -11.68 1.76
C TYR A 71 -1.47 -12.67 2.92
N ASP A 72 -0.98 -13.88 2.61
CA ASP A 72 -0.57 -14.86 3.63
C ASP A 72 0.62 -14.33 4.44
N LEU A 73 1.61 -13.71 3.79
CA LEU A 73 2.76 -13.09 4.45
C LEU A 73 2.36 -11.88 5.26
N VAL A 74 1.55 -10.97 4.70
CA VAL A 74 1.00 -9.81 5.43
C VAL A 74 0.30 -10.28 6.70
N SER A 75 -0.57 -11.29 6.59
CA SER A 75 -1.29 -11.86 7.74
C SER A 75 -0.34 -12.44 8.80
N ASP A 76 0.73 -13.10 8.38
CA ASP A 76 1.71 -13.70 9.30
C ASP A 76 2.52 -12.65 10.05
N ASP A 77 2.82 -11.49 9.45
CA ASP A 77 3.53 -10.39 10.13
C ASP A 77 2.74 -9.88 11.35
N PHE A 78 1.43 -9.63 11.18
CA PHE A 78 0.55 -9.26 12.30
C PHE A 78 0.41 -10.40 13.32
N ARG A 79 0.30 -11.65 12.85
CA ARG A 79 0.17 -12.83 13.72
C ARG A 79 1.41 -13.05 14.60
N ARG A 80 2.60 -12.89 14.04
CA ARG A 80 3.88 -12.98 14.76
C ARG A 80 4.01 -11.88 15.81
N LYS A 81 3.42 -10.72 15.54
CA LYS A 81 3.40 -9.60 16.48
C LYS A 81 2.46 -9.84 17.67
N SER A 82 1.21 -10.20 17.38
CA SER A 82 0.21 -10.53 18.39
C SER A 82 -0.90 -11.39 17.79
N LEU A 83 -1.15 -12.54 18.42
CA LEU A 83 -2.26 -13.41 18.04
C LEU A 83 -3.61 -12.72 18.28
N GLY A 84 -3.74 -11.91 19.33
CA GLY A 84 -4.97 -11.16 19.64
C GLY A 84 -5.28 -10.12 18.57
N CYS A 85 -4.27 -9.35 18.19
CA CYS A 85 -4.35 -8.38 17.09
C CYS A 85 -4.76 -9.05 15.78
N PHE A 86 -4.08 -10.12 15.38
CA PHE A 86 -4.41 -10.88 14.18
C PHE A 86 -5.85 -11.41 14.18
N LEU A 87 -6.28 -12.02 15.29
CA LEU A 87 -7.65 -12.53 15.40
C LEU A 87 -8.68 -11.40 15.34
N THR A 88 -8.40 -10.24 15.96
CA THR A 88 -9.27 -9.06 15.90
C THR A 88 -9.42 -8.54 14.47
N ILE A 89 -8.31 -8.44 13.73
CA ILE A 89 -8.32 -8.05 12.30
C ILE A 89 -9.13 -9.05 11.49
N LYS A 90 -8.88 -10.35 11.67
CA LYS A 90 -9.59 -11.42 10.95
C LYS A 90 -11.10 -11.38 11.22
N ASP A 91 -11.51 -11.18 12.47
CA ASP A 91 -12.93 -11.15 12.84
C ASP A 91 -13.61 -9.84 12.38
N SER A 92 -12.85 -8.75 12.21
CA SER A 92 -13.39 -7.46 11.76
C SER A 92 -13.98 -7.49 10.36
N TRP A 93 -13.45 -8.33 9.44
CA TRP A 93 -13.95 -8.41 8.07
C TRP A 93 -15.42 -8.85 8.03
N LYS A 94 -15.75 -9.85 8.85
CA LYS A 94 -17.12 -10.31 9.00
C LYS A 94 -18.03 -9.24 9.63
N GLU A 95 -17.55 -8.57 10.68
CA GLU A 95 -18.30 -7.52 11.36
C GLU A 95 -18.58 -6.32 10.42
N LEU A 96 -17.61 -5.95 9.58
CA LEU A 96 -17.77 -4.90 8.57
C LEU A 96 -18.90 -5.24 7.58
N ASP A 97 -18.89 -6.46 7.05
CA ASP A 97 -19.93 -6.91 6.11
C ASP A 97 -21.29 -7.04 6.79
N ASP A 98 -21.34 -7.60 8.01
CA ASP A 98 -22.58 -7.73 8.77
C ASP A 98 -23.19 -6.34 9.04
N GLN A 99 -22.39 -5.37 9.49
CA GLN A 99 -22.84 -4.00 9.74
C GLN A 99 -23.23 -3.28 8.45
N ALA A 100 -22.50 -3.45 7.35
CA ALA A 100 -22.82 -2.81 6.07
C ALA A 100 -24.16 -3.30 5.49
N ASN A 101 -24.56 -4.53 5.78
CA ASN A 101 -25.83 -5.12 5.34
C ASN A 101 -27.04 -4.69 6.21
N GLU A 102 -26.82 -4.02 7.34
CA GLU A 102 -27.90 -3.47 8.14
C GLU A 102 -28.58 -2.26 7.48
N GLN A 103 -29.81 -1.97 7.90
CA GLN A 103 -30.48 -0.73 7.52
C GLN A 103 -29.66 0.49 8.00
N ASP A 104 -29.31 1.38 7.08
CA ASP A 104 -28.42 2.52 7.29
C ASP A 104 -27.01 2.14 7.79
N GLY A 105 -26.61 0.86 7.63
CA GLY A 105 -25.35 0.31 8.11
C GLY A 105 -24.10 1.03 7.58
N LEU A 106 -24.10 1.34 6.28
CA LEU A 106 -23.03 2.11 5.63
C LEU A 106 -22.89 3.53 6.22
N LEU A 107 -23.98 4.16 6.63
CA LEU A 107 -23.96 5.49 7.28
C LEU A 107 -23.42 5.44 8.71
N LYS A 108 -23.51 4.27 9.37
CA LYS A 108 -22.87 4.03 10.66
C LYS A 108 -21.36 3.83 10.51
N LEU A 109 -20.92 3.22 9.41
CA LEU A 109 -19.51 2.96 9.11
C LEU A 109 -18.77 4.21 8.62
N SER A 110 -19.42 5.04 7.80
CA SER A 110 -18.86 6.29 7.33
C SER A 110 -19.89 7.39 7.26
N LYS A 111 -19.48 8.62 7.60
CA LYS A 111 -20.28 9.83 7.37
C LYS A 111 -20.34 10.21 5.89
N THR A 112 -19.43 9.72 5.07
CA THR A 112 -19.45 9.89 3.61
C THR A 112 -20.15 8.72 2.94
N THR A 113 -20.69 8.96 1.75
CA THR A 113 -21.42 7.94 0.99
C THR A 113 -20.47 6.83 0.51
N LEU A 114 -20.45 5.70 1.23
CA LEU A 114 -19.85 4.45 0.75
C LEU A 114 -20.76 3.84 -0.33
N LYS A 115 -20.17 3.26 -1.38
CA LYS A 115 -20.95 2.51 -2.38
C LYS A 115 -21.17 1.08 -1.88
N THR A 116 -20.16 0.48 -1.26
CA THR A 116 -20.19 -0.88 -0.71
C THR A 116 -19.28 -1.03 0.52
N SER A 117 -19.37 -2.16 1.25
CA SER A 117 -18.36 -2.53 2.26
C SER A 117 -16.99 -2.83 1.65
N GLY A 118 -16.94 -3.13 0.35
CA GLY A 118 -15.71 -3.37 -0.41
C GLY A 118 -14.78 -2.17 -0.36
N ASP A 119 -15.30 -0.96 -0.56
CA ASP A 119 -14.50 0.28 -0.54
C ASP A 119 -13.71 0.43 0.77
N LEU A 120 -14.34 0.13 1.91
CA LEU A 120 -13.72 0.19 3.23
C LEU A 120 -12.78 -1.00 3.47
N SER A 121 -13.12 -2.17 2.92
CA SER A 121 -12.31 -3.37 3.05
C SER A 121 -10.99 -3.25 2.28
N ASP A 122 -11.03 -2.72 1.07
CA ASP A 122 -9.86 -2.46 0.22
C ASP A 122 -8.97 -1.38 0.84
N TRP A 123 -9.57 -0.35 1.43
CA TRP A 123 -8.86 0.67 2.18
C TRP A 123 -8.10 0.08 3.38
N LEU A 124 -8.76 -0.73 4.22
CA LEU A 124 -8.11 -1.41 5.34
C LEU A 124 -7.02 -2.40 4.87
N SER A 125 -7.29 -3.18 3.82
CA SER A 125 -6.35 -4.13 3.22
C SER A 125 -5.07 -3.43 2.74
N SER A 126 -5.23 -2.25 2.12
CA SER A 126 -4.12 -1.41 1.69
C SER A 126 -3.26 -0.99 2.88
N ALA A 127 -3.87 -0.55 3.99
CA ALA A 127 -3.13 -0.17 5.19
C ALA A 127 -2.27 -1.32 5.72
N TYR A 128 -2.85 -2.52 5.88
CA TYR A 128 -2.12 -3.68 6.37
C TYR A 128 -0.98 -4.10 5.43
N SER A 129 -1.24 -4.07 4.13
CA SER A 129 -0.24 -4.40 3.10
C SER A 129 0.94 -3.42 3.14
N TYR A 130 0.67 -2.12 3.20
CA TYR A 130 1.72 -1.11 3.30
C TYR A 130 2.48 -1.19 4.62
N LEU A 131 1.79 -1.38 5.74
CA LEU A 131 2.43 -1.57 7.05
C LEU A 131 3.41 -2.75 7.04
N ALA A 132 3.05 -3.87 6.40
CA ALA A 132 3.95 -5.01 6.22
C ALA A 132 5.18 -4.68 5.35
N MET A 133 4.99 -3.88 4.30
CA MET A 133 6.10 -3.44 3.44
C MET A 133 7.08 -2.48 4.16
N VAL A 134 6.62 -1.71 5.15
CA VAL A 134 7.42 -0.69 5.84
C VAL A 134 7.52 -0.89 7.35
N ASP A 135 7.51 -2.13 7.85
CA ASP A 135 7.71 -2.47 9.27
C ASP A 135 9.17 -2.30 9.72
N TYR A 136 9.74 -1.12 9.49
CA TYR A 136 11.13 -0.81 9.78
C TYR A 136 11.36 -0.61 11.29
N PRO A 137 12.53 -0.99 11.83
CA PRO A 137 12.83 -0.82 13.26
C PRO A 137 13.13 0.64 13.68
N LEU A 138 12.99 1.59 12.75
CA LEU A 138 13.27 3.01 12.92
C LEU A 138 12.10 3.82 12.32
N PRO A 139 11.84 5.04 12.81
CA PRO A 139 10.85 5.92 12.18
C PRO A 139 11.24 6.18 10.73
N SER A 140 10.26 6.23 9.83
CA SER A 140 10.49 6.42 8.40
C SER A 140 9.36 7.21 7.75
N GLU A 141 9.67 7.84 6.62
CA GLU A 141 8.72 8.66 5.84
C GLU A 141 8.67 8.19 4.37
N PHE A 142 8.92 6.90 4.11
CA PHE A 142 8.98 6.38 2.74
C PHE A 142 7.61 6.38 2.04
N LEU A 143 6.64 5.67 2.63
CA LEU A 143 5.24 5.72 2.18
C LEU A 143 4.52 6.83 2.94
N ARG A 144 4.45 6.73 4.26
CA ARG A 144 3.94 7.79 5.13
C ARG A 144 4.87 7.98 6.33
N PRO A 145 4.79 9.12 7.04
CA PRO A 145 5.43 9.25 8.34
C PRO A 145 4.90 8.19 9.30
N LEU A 146 5.77 7.28 9.72
CA LEU A 146 5.43 6.15 10.59
C LEU A 146 6.45 6.00 11.71
N PRO A 147 6.02 5.49 12.88
CA PRO A 147 6.92 5.19 13.99
C PRO A 147 7.83 4.00 13.67
N ALA A 148 8.80 3.76 14.54
CA ALA A 148 9.57 2.52 14.53
C ALA A 148 8.68 1.31 14.85
N ASN A 149 8.80 0.25 14.06
CA ASN A 149 8.04 -1.00 14.17
C ASN A 149 6.52 -0.73 14.13
N PRO A 150 5.99 -0.12 13.06
CA PRO A 150 4.60 0.31 13.00
C PRO A 150 3.59 -0.82 13.23
N ILE A 151 3.86 -2.08 12.85
CA ILE A 151 2.96 -3.20 13.16
C ILE A 151 2.85 -3.44 14.67
N LYS A 152 3.95 -3.24 15.41
CA LYS A 152 3.92 -3.31 16.88
C LYS A 152 3.00 -2.24 17.47
N GLU A 153 3.04 -1.03 16.96
CA GLU A 153 2.21 0.07 17.45
C GLU A 153 0.73 -0.15 17.11
N VAL A 154 0.43 -0.60 15.89
CA VAL A 154 -0.94 -0.98 15.47
C VAL A 154 -1.51 -2.06 16.39
N CYS A 155 -0.78 -3.16 16.59
CA CYS A 155 -1.25 -4.23 17.47
C CYS A 155 -1.32 -3.81 18.93
N GLY A 156 -0.41 -2.94 19.40
CA GLY A 156 -0.48 -2.34 20.73
C GLY A 156 -1.77 -1.54 20.93
N ASN A 157 -2.17 -0.76 19.93
CA ASN A 157 -3.42 0.02 19.98
C ASN A 157 -4.67 -0.86 19.94
N ILE A 158 -4.67 -1.95 19.17
CA ILE A 158 -5.78 -2.92 19.10
C ILE A 158 -5.95 -3.67 20.43
N ASP A 159 -4.84 -4.22 20.95
CA ASP A 159 -4.86 -5.09 22.12
C ASP A 159 -5.10 -4.31 23.42
N SER A 160 -4.68 -3.04 23.49
CA SER A 160 -4.83 -2.19 24.68
C SER A 160 -6.24 -1.63 24.88
N GLN A 161 -7.15 -1.77 23.91
CA GLN A 161 -8.51 -1.25 24.06
C GLN A 161 -9.27 -1.93 25.22
N PRO A 162 -10.05 -1.18 26.01
CA PRO A 162 -10.82 -1.72 27.13
C PRO A 162 -11.77 -2.86 26.74
N LYS A 163 -12.03 -3.76 27.70
CA LYS A 163 -13.05 -4.81 27.53
C LYS A 163 -14.42 -4.16 27.32
N GLY A 164 -15.13 -4.56 26.27
CA GLY A 164 -16.43 -4.00 25.89
C GLY A 164 -16.38 -3.00 24.72
N ILE A 165 -15.19 -2.56 24.30
CA ILE A 165 -15.02 -1.85 23.02
C ILE A 165 -15.19 -2.85 21.87
N GLY A 166 -16.01 -2.46 20.88
CA GLY A 166 -16.31 -3.25 19.70
C GLY A 166 -15.10 -3.49 18.80
N THR A 167 -15.23 -4.47 17.91
CA THR A 167 -14.15 -4.90 17.02
C THR A 167 -13.73 -3.77 16.07
N LEU A 168 -14.69 -3.06 15.47
CA LEU A 168 -14.38 -2.01 14.49
C LEU A 168 -13.72 -0.80 15.13
N GLU A 169 -14.07 -0.44 16.36
CA GLU A 169 -13.41 0.63 17.11
C GLU A 169 -11.97 0.25 17.47
N ARG A 170 -11.71 -1.04 17.76
CA ARG A 170 -10.32 -1.54 17.92
C ARG A 170 -9.53 -1.40 16.64
N ILE A 171 -10.12 -1.79 15.50
CA ILE A 171 -9.49 -1.63 14.19
C ILE A 171 -9.20 -0.16 13.91
N TYR A 172 -10.15 0.73 14.13
CA TYR A 172 -9.98 2.17 13.97
C TYR A 172 -8.76 2.68 14.78
N ALA A 173 -8.64 2.30 16.05
CA ALA A 173 -7.50 2.68 16.89
C ALA A 173 -6.15 2.14 16.36
N GLY A 174 -6.16 0.95 15.75
CA GLY A 174 -4.99 0.36 15.10
C GLY A 174 -4.60 1.10 13.82
N VAL A 175 -5.51 1.19 12.84
CA VAL A 175 -5.21 1.77 11.52
C VAL A 175 -4.97 3.27 11.56
N ASN A 176 -5.37 3.96 12.64
CA ASN A 176 -5.00 5.35 12.88
C ASN A 176 -3.48 5.55 12.92
N VAL A 177 -2.70 4.53 13.29
CA VAL A 177 -1.22 4.57 13.20
C VAL A 177 -0.75 4.71 11.76
N TYR A 178 -1.44 4.14 10.78
CA TYR A 178 -1.03 4.28 9.37
C TYR A 178 -1.53 5.59 8.76
N TYR A 179 -2.80 5.93 8.97
CA TYR A 179 -3.43 7.06 8.28
C TYR A 179 -3.33 8.40 8.99
N ASN A 180 -3.08 8.42 10.31
CA ASN A 180 -3.04 9.66 11.09
C ASN A 180 -1.96 9.67 12.17
N TYR A 181 -0.79 9.07 11.92
CA TYR A 181 0.30 9.06 12.91
C TYR A 181 0.70 10.47 13.39
N THR A 182 0.61 11.46 12.50
CA THR A 182 0.99 12.85 12.78
C THR A 182 -0.14 13.68 13.42
N ASP A 183 -1.34 13.11 13.59
CA ASP A 183 -2.54 13.78 14.10
C ASP A 183 -2.94 15.06 13.32
N ILE A 184 -2.74 15.07 12.00
CA ILE A 184 -3.03 16.24 11.13
C ILE A 184 -4.39 16.08 10.41
N VAL A 185 -4.93 14.87 10.34
CA VAL A 185 -6.13 14.56 9.56
C VAL A 185 -7.34 14.40 10.47
N ASP A 186 -8.37 15.22 10.24
CA ASP A 186 -9.64 15.16 11.00
C ASP A 186 -10.59 14.04 10.51
N CYS A 187 -10.45 13.61 9.26
CA CYS A 187 -11.29 12.57 8.64
C CYS A 187 -10.52 11.85 7.52
N PHE A 188 -10.70 10.53 7.41
CA PHE A 188 -10.08 9.74 6.34
C PHE A 188 -10.83 9.89 5.02
N ASP A 189 -10.11 10.30 3.97
CA ASP A 189 -10.60 10.17 2.60
C ASP A 189 -10.23 8.77 2.08
N LEU A 190 -11.25 7.94 1.85
CA LEU A 190 -11.06 6.57 1.36
C LEU A 190 -10.58 6.54 -0.10
N ASN A 191 -10.72 7.65 -0.84
CA ASN A 191 -10.19 7.79 -2.19
C ASN A 191 -8.79 8.42 -2.21
N ASP A 192 -8.21 8.72 -1.03
CA ASP A 192 -6.86 9.26 -0.95
C ASP A 192 -5.86 8.18 -1.36
N ASP A 193 -5.35 8.35 -2.57
CA ASP A 193 -4.24 7.61 -3.13
C ASP A 193 -3.02 8.54 -3.25
N PRO A 194 -2.37 8.88 -2.12
CA PRO A 194 -1.27 9.83 -2.11
C PRO A 194 -0.03 9.28 -2.82
N HIS A 195 -0.02 7.99 -3.14
CA HIS A 195 1.08 7.30 -3.81
C HIS A 195 0.78 6.97 -5.29
N GLY A 196 -0.40 7.32 -5.80
CA GLY A 196 -0.76 7.13 -7.21
C GLY A 196 -0.86 5.65 -7.61
N MET A 197 -1.25 4.79 -6.67
CA MET A 197 -1.39 3.35 -6.82
C MET A 197 -2.72 2.90 -7.46
N GLY A 198 -3.74 3.77 -7.58
CA GLY A 198 -5.05 3.46 -8.17
C GLY A 198 -5.05 3.26 -9.70
N GLY A 199 -3.92 2.86 -10.26
CA GLY A 199 -3.74 2.44 -11.65
C GLY A 199 -3.09 1.06 -11.79
N TRP A 200 -2.96 0.32 -10.69
CA TRP A 200 -2.34 -1.02 -10.63
C TRP A 200 -3.35 -2.14 -10.29
N ASP A 201 -4.65 -1.82 -10.34
CA ASP A 201 -5.76 -2.76 -10.14
C ASP A 201 -6.11 -3.55 -11.42
#